data_AF-A0A6P0V9U3-F1
#
_entry.id   AF-A0A6P0V9U3-F1
#
_cell.length_a   1.000
_cell.length_b   1.000
_cell.length_c   1.000
_cell.angle_alpha   90.00
_cell.angle_beta   90.00
_cell.angle_gamma   90.00
#
_symmetry.space_group_name_H-M   'P 1'
#
loop_
_entity.id
_entity.type
_entity.pdbx_description
1 polymer ?
#
loop_
_entity_poly.entity_id
_entity_poly.type
_entity_poly.pdbx_seq_one_letter_code
_entity_poly.pdbx_strand_id
1 'polypeptide(L)'
;MAQESLFEQLKHPNPNLRDRATWELVDTRDENTIPRLMSVLDQEDTTYRRAAVKALGAIGVDSVPPLVDSLLNSENGTVRSSCAKALAQVAVNYPEVPFPTEGIEALKTALNDYNPVVYIASAMALGVVGLPALDSLLEVLKESDNPALGVAIVNAISSIDDERSKELLTNVANDESADNYVRETATSALSRLDMLKFKS
;
A
#
# COMPACT_ATOMS: atom_id res chain seq x y z
N MET A 1 12.87 16.12 -24.83
CA MET A 1 11.81 17.15 -24.99
C MET A 1 10.42 16.61 -24.69
N ALA A 2 10.01 15.47 -25.24
CA ALA A 2 8.69 14.88 -24.96
C ALA A 2 8.50 14.48 -23.48
N GLN A 3 9.39 13.65 -22.92
CA GLN A 3 9.31 13.27 -21.50
C GLN A 3 9.33 14.47 -20.55
N GLU A 4 10.18 15.48 -20.81
CA GLU A 4 10.23 16.70 -19.99
C GLU A 4 8.86 17.37 -19.89
N SER A 5 8.15 17.48 -21.02
CA SER A 5 6.80 18.02 -21.06
C SER A 5 5.81 17.17 -20.27
N LEU A 6 5.94 15.84 -20.30
CA LEU A 6 5.06 14.94 -19.57
C LEU A 6 5.25 15.07 -18.05
N PHE A 7 6.50 15.16 -17.58
CA PHE A 7 6.78 15.38 -16.15
C PHE A 7 6.27 16.73 -15.64
N GLU A 8 6.30 17.78 -16.46
CA GLU A 8 5.63 19.04 -16.11
C GLU A 8 4.10 18.91 -16.11
N GLN A 9 3.51 18.13 -17.02
CA GLN A 9 2.08 17.87 -17.02
C GLN A 9 1.60 17.05 -15.80
N LEU A 10 2.46 16.24 -15.18
CA LEU A 10 2.14 15.56 -13.92
C LEU A 10 1.87 16.54 -12.76
N LYS A 11 2.31 17.80 -12.87
CA LYS A 11 2.04 18.87 -11.89
C LYS A 11 0.77 19.66 -12.20
N HIS A 12 0.16 19.42 -13.36
CA HIS A 12 -0.92 20.27 -13.86
C HIS A 12 -2.14 20.25 -12.92
N PRO A 13 -2.82 21.38 -12.63
CA PRO A 13 -3.96 21.42 -11.70
C PRO A 13 -5.15 20.55 -12.14
N ASN A 14 -5.35 20.41 -13.46
CA ASN A 14 -6.38 19.52 -14.03
C ASN A 14 -6.00 18.03 -13.88
N PRO A 15 -6.76 17.22 -13.11
CA PRO A 15 -6.48 15.78 -12.93
C PRO A 15 -6.48 14.99 -14.24
N ASN A 16 -7.30 15.34 -15.22
CA ASN A 16 -7.37 14.61 -16.50
C ASN A 16 -6.07 14.77 -17.31
N LEU A 17 -5.39 15.92 -17.20
CA LEU A 17 -4.11 16.14 -17.86
C LEU A 17 -2.98 15.38 -17.16
N ARG A 18 -3.01 15.30 -15.82
CA ARG A 18 -2.07 14.46 -15.07
C ARG A 18 -2.23 12.99 -15.42
N ASP A 19 -3.48 12.51 -15.52
CA ASP A 19 -3.78 11.13 -15.85
C ASP A 19 -3.35 10.78 -17.27
N ARG A 20 -3.60 11.67 -18.24
CA ARG A 20 -3.08 11.52 -19.60
C ARG A 20 -1.56 11.44 -19.62
N ALA A 21 -0.88 12.36 -18.94
CA ALA A 21 0.57 12.36 -18.87
C ALA A 21 1.14 11.11 -18.18
N THR A 22 0.44 10.59 -17.17
CA THR A 22 0.77 9.33 -16.50
C THR A 22 0.78 8.17 -17.50
N TRP A 23 -0.29 7.99 -18.26
CA TRP A 23 -0.39 6.89 -19.22
C TRP A 23 0.57 7.06 -20.39
N GLU A 24 0.75 8.29 -20.89
CA GLU A 24 1.73 8.56 -21.95
C GLU A 24 3.16 8.29 -21.48
N LEU A 25 3.50 8.56 -20.21
CA LEU A 25 4.79 8.17 -19.62
C LEU A 25 4.96 6.66 -19.52
N VAL A 26 3.90 5.92 -19.18
CA VAL A 26 3.93 4.46 -19.13
C VAL A 26 4.18 3.88 -20.53
N ASP A 27 3.44 4.37 -21.52
CA ASP A 27 3.53 3.91 -22.92
C ASP A 27 4.88 4.25 -23.57
N THR A 28 5.46 5.40 -23.21
CA THR A 28 6.72 5.91 -23.78
C THR A 28 7.92 5.75 -22.85
N ARG A 29 7.80 4.89 -21.83
CA ARG A 29 8.83 4.70 -20.80
C ARG A 29 10.18 4.28 -21.40
N ASP A 30 11.23 4.84 -20.85
CA ASP A 30 12.63 4.47 -21.08
C ASP A 30 13.33 4.14 -19.76
N GLU A 31 14.62 3.82 -19.83
CA GLU A 31 15.46 3.48 -18.68
C GLU A 31 15.52 4.57 -17.60
N ASN A 32 15.20 5.83 -17.93
CA ASN A 32 15.24 6.96 -16.99
C ASN A 32 13.88 7.26 -16.35
N THR A 33 12.80 6.64 -16.84
CA THR A 33 11.43 6.95 -16.40
C THR A 33 11.21 6.58 -14.93
N ILE A 34 11.57 5.35 -14.52
CA ILE A 34 11.43 4.91 -13.13
C ILE A 34 12.36 5.72 -12.20
N PRO A 35 13.68 5.87 -12.45
CA PRO A 35 14.55 6.70 -11.62
C PRO A 35 14.03 8.12 -11.43
N ARG A 36 13.50 8.73 -12.49
CA ARG A 36 12.96 10.09 -12.41
C ARG A 36 11.65 10.14 -11.62
N LEU A 37 10.75 9.17 -11.77
CA LEU A 37 9.53 9.10 -10.94
C LEU A 37 9.86 8.86 -9.46
N MET A 38 10.90 8.07 -9.16
CA MET A 38 11.39 7.87 -7.80
C MET A 38 11.89 9.18 -7.17
N SER A 39 12.63 10.01 -7.91
CA SER A 39 13.08 11.31 -7.38
C SER A 39 11.93 12.30 -7.15
N VAL A 40 10.81 12.14 -7.87
CA VAL A 40 9.59 12.93 -7.64
C VAL A 40 8.96 12.65 -6.28
N LEU A 41 9.12 11.44 -5.73
CA LEU A 41 8.55 11.08 -4.42
C LEU A 41 9.12 11.92 -3.26
N ASP A 42 10.27 12.56 -3.45
CA ASP A 42 10.92 13.42 -2.46
C ASP A 42 10.60 14.91 -2.64
N GLN A 43 9.85 15.28 -3.68
CA GLN A 43 9.51 16.68 -3.97
C GLN A 43 8.44 17.20 -3.00
N GLU A 44 8.47 18.49 -2.66
CA GLU A 44 7.50 19.11 -1.73
C GLU A 44 6.06 19.16 -2.27
N ASP A 45 5.90 19.23 -3.59
CA ASP A 45 4.58 19.28 -4.23
C ASP A 45 3.84 17.94 -4.07
N THR A 46 2.80 17.96 -3.23
CA THR A 46 1.97 16.79 -2.94
C THR A 46 1.21 16.27 -4.16
N THR A 47 0.80 17.16 -5.08
CA THR A 47 0.12 16.77 -6.33
C THR A 47 1.09 15.99 -7.21
N TYR A 48 2.33 16.48 -7.32
CA TYR A 48 3.36 15.85 -8.13
C TYR A 48 3.77 14.49 -7.56
N ARG A 49 3.98 14.39 -6.24
CA ARG A 49 4.23 13.11 -5.56
C ARG A 49 3.13 12.09 -5.83
N ARG A 50 1.86 12.50 -5.70
CA ARG A 50 0.71 11.62 -5.95
C ARG A 50 0.64 11.15 -7.40
N ALA A 51 0.98 12.01 -8.36
CA ALA A 51 1.06 11.64 -9.76
C ALA A 51 2.18 10.61 -10.00
N ALA A 52 3.35 10.80 -9.38
CA ALA A 52 4.44 9.82 -9.46
C ALA A 52 4.10 8.47 -8.84
N VAL A 53 3.42 8.45 -7.68
CA VAL A 53 2.90 7.22 -7.06
C VAL A 53 1.96 6.47 -8.03
N LYS A 54 1.04 7.18 -8.70
CA LYS A 54 0.13 6.60 -9.68
C LYS A 54 0.88 6.06 -10.90
N ALA A 55 1.86 6.81 -11.41
CA ALA A 55 2.67 6.39 -12.54
C ALA A 55 3.52 5.15 -12.24
N LEU A 56 4.21 5.11 -11.09
CA LEU A 56 4.96 3.93 -10.64
C LEU A 56 4.03 2.72 -10.50
N GLY A 57 2.87 2.91 -9.87
CA GLY A 57 1.84 1.87 -9.80
C GLY A 57 1.34 1.39 -11.16
N ALA A 58 1.21 2.28 -12.14
CA ALA A 58 0.79 1.97 -13.51
C ALA A 58 1.92 1.39 -14.38
N ILE A 59 3.18 1.53 -13.97
CA ILE A 59 4.32 0.81 -14.55
C ILE A 59 4.31 -0.65 -14.11
N GLY A 60 3.85 -0.93 -12.89
CA GLY A 60 3.70 -2.29 -12.37
C GLY A 60 4.98 -2.87 -11.77
N VAL A 61 5.17 -4.17 -11.94
CA VAL A 61 6.22 -4.96 -11.25
C VAL A 61 7.64 -4.43 -11.44
N ASP A 62 7.95 -3.79 -12.57
CA ASP A 62 9.26 -3.20 -12.84
C ASP A 62 9.60 -2.05 -11.86
N SER A 63 8.59 -1.44 -11.24
CA SER A 63 8.79 -0.40 -10.21
C SER A 63 9.05 -0.97 -8.82
N VAL A 64 8.79 -2.26 -8.57
CA VAL A 64 8.85 -2.86 -7.23
C VAL A 64 10.26 -2.81 -6.64
N PRO A 65 11.35 -3.18 -7.35
CA PRO A 65 12.69 -3.16 -6.75
C PRO A 65 13.12 -1.79 -6.19
N PRO A 66 13.05 -0.66 -6.93
CA PRO A 66 13.42 0.64 -6.38
C PRO A 66 12.44 1.15 -5.31
N LEU A 67 11.15 0.78 -5.40
CA LEU A 67 10.16 1.10 -4.37
C LEU A 67 10.48 0.39 -3.05
N VAL A 68 10.87 -0.87 -3.11
CA VAL A 68 11.29 -1.67 -1.94
C VAL A 68 12.53 -1.06 -1.30
N ASP A 69 13.55 -0.74 -2.11
CA ASP A 69 14.79 -0.13 -1.59
C ASP A 69 14.50 1.19 -0.87
N SER A 70 13.72 2.09 -1.49
CA SER A 70 13.36 3.38 -0.88
C SER A 70 12.41 3.25 0.31
N LEU A 71 11.51 2.25 0.32
CA LEU A 71 10.66 1.95 1.47
C LEU A 71 11.47 1.57 2.70
N LEU A 72 12.56 0.81 2.53
CA LEU A 72 13.36 0.31 3.64
C LEU A 72 14.48 1.26 4.06
N ASN A 73 15.05 2.00 3.11
CA ASN A 73 16.32 2.71 3.33
C ASN A 73 16.20 4.24 3.33
N SER A 74 15.08 4.82 2.91
CA SER A 74 14.94 6.29 2.89
C SER A 74 14.79 6.87 4.30
N GLU A 75 15.54 7.93 4.61
CA GLU A 75 15.38 8.68 5.86
C GLU A 75 14.08 9.50 5.89
N ASN A 76 13.51 9.80 4.71
CA ASN A 76 12.28 10.59 4.59
C ASN A 76 11.03 9.70 4.68
N GLY A 77 10.28 9.80 5.78
CA GLY A 77 9.02 9.06 5.97
C GLY A 77 7.93 9.38 4.93
N THR A 78 7.99 10.53 4.27
CA THR A 78 7.11 10.86 3.12
C THR A 78 7.44 10.00 1.91
N VAL A 79 8.73 9.79 1.63
CA VAL A 79 9.19 8.91 0.55
C VAL A 79 8.81 7.47 0.87
N ARG A 80 9.12 6.98 2.08
CA ARG A 80 8.76 5.62 2.51
C ARG A 80 7.26 5.35 2.38
N SER A 81 6.41 6.24 2.91
CA SER A 81 4.95 6.08 2.81
C SER A 81 4.42 6.21 1.38
N SER A 82 5.07 7.01 0.52
CA SER A 82 4.75 7.07 -0.91
C SER A 82 5.13 5.77 -1.63
N CYS A 83 6.23 5.12 -1.24
CA CYS A 83 6.64 3.84 -1.78
C CYS A 83 5.63 2.73 -1.42
N ALA A 84 5.19 2.65 -0.16
CA ALA A 84 4.14 1.72 0.26
C ALA A 84 2.83 1.93 -0.54
N LYS A 85 2.43 3.19 -0.78
CA LYS A 85 1.25 3.51 -1.61
C LYS A 85 1.43 3.12 -3.07
N ALA A 86 2.62 3.29 -3.64
CA ALA A 86 2.90 2.88 -5.01
C ALA A 86 2.88 1.35 -5.15
N LEU A 87 3.43 0.61 -4.18
CA LEU A 87 3.33 -0.85 -4.09
C LEU A 87 1.86 -1.31 -4.03
N ALA A 88 1.01 -0.62 -3.26
CA ALA A 88 -0.43 -0.87 -3.27
C ALA A 88 -1.04 -0.64 -4.66
N GLN A 89 -0.66 0.43 -5.37
CA GLN A 89 -1.14 0.69 -6.74
C GLN A 89 -0.67 -0.39 -7.73
N VAL A 90 0.54 -0.94 -7.58
CA VAL A 90 1.00 -2.09 -8.38
C VAL A 90 0.05 -3.27 -8.16
N ALA A 91 -0.27 -3.60 -6.91
CA ALA A 91 -1.20 -4.69 -6.60
C ALA A 91 -2.61 -4.44 -7.17
N VAL A 92 -3.15 -3.21 -7.05
CA VAL A 92 -4.46 -2.85 -7.63
C VAL A 92 -4.48 -2.95 -9.15
N ASN A 93 -3.44 -2.47 -9.83
CA ASN A 93 -3.44 -2.37 -11.29
C ASN A 93 -3.16 -3.72 -11.97
N TYR A 94 -2.56 -4.67 -11.26
CA TYR A 94 -2.17 -5.98 -11.79
C TYR A 94 -2.62 -7.14 -10.87
N PRO A 95 -3.93 -7.29 -10.59
CA PRO A 95 -4.43 -8.29 -9.64
C PRO A 95 -4.20 -9.73 -10.09
N GLU A 96 -4.07 -9.96 -11.39
CA GLU A 96 -3.82 -11.29 -11.98
C GLU A 96 -2.34 -11.69 -11.96
N VAL A 97 -1.44 -10.77 -11.61
CA VAL A 97 0.01 -11.03 -11.53
C VAL A 97 0.38 -11.27 -10.07
N PRO A 98 1.04 -12.40 -9.74
CA PRO A 98 1.52 -12.63 -8.39
C PRO A 98 2.40 -11.47 -7.92
N PHE A 99 2.03 -10.86 -6.78
CA PHE A 99 2.78 -9.76 -6.22
C PHE A 99 4.17 -10.24 -5.78
N PRO A 100 5.28 -9.51 -6.09
CA PRO A 100 6.62 -9.97 -5.74
C PRO A 100 6.81 -10.17 -4.23
N THR A 101 7.39 -11.32 -3.85
CA THR A 101 7.62 -11.67 -2.44
C THR A 101 8.48 -10.62 -1.71
N GLU A 102 9.49 -10.07 -2.38
CA GLU A 102 10.31 -8.97 -1.84
C GLU A 102 9.46 -7.74 -1.46
N GLY A 103 8.40 -7.46 -2.22
CA GLY A 103 7.46 -6.39 -1.91
C GLY A 103 6.65 -6.68 -0.65
N ILE A 104 6.20 -7.93 -0.47
CA ILE A 104 5.47 -8.37 0.73
C ILE A 104 6.37 -8.27 1.96
N GLU A 105 7.60 -8.80 1.90
CA GLU A 105 8.54 -8.78 3.03
C GLU A 105 8.97 -7.35 3.40
N ALA A 106 9.14 -6.47 2.41
CA ALA A 106 9.44 -5.07 2.65
C ALA A 106 8.27 -4.33 3.33
N LEU A 107 7.04 -4.56 2.86
CA LEU A 107 5.84 -4.00 3.48
C LEU A 107 5.63 -4.54 4.89
N LYS A 108 5.88 -5.85 5.12
CA LYS A 108 5.86 -6.47 6.46
C LYS A 108 6.87 -5.79 7.38
N THR A 109 8.09 -5.57 6.91
CA THR A 109 9.13 -4.86 7.67
C THR A 109 8.68 -3.43 8.02
N ALA A 110 8.08 -2.73 7.06
CA ALA A 110 7.59 -1.36 7.22
C ALA A 110 6.36 -1.22 8.14
N LEU A 111 5.72 -2.33 8.56
CA LEU A 111 4.71 -2.29 9.63
C LEU A 111 5.29 -1.85 10.98
N ASN A 112 6.60 -2.04 11.19
CA ASN A 112 7.30 -1.61 12.40
C ASN A 112 7.94 -0.22 12.26
N ASP A 113 7.62 0.54 11.21
CA ASP A 113 8.13 1.90 11.02
C ASP A 113 7.67 2.83 12.16
N TYR A 114 8.55 3.71 12.63
CA TYR A 114 8.23 4.68 13.68
C TYR A 114 7.22 5.74 13.21
N ASN A 115 7.09 5.96 11.90
CA ASN A 115 6.17 6.92 11.31
C ASN A 115 4.80 6.25 11.06
N PRO A 116 3.72 6.74 11.69
CA PRO A 116 2.38 6.19 11.50
C PRO A 116 1.88 6.18 10.07
N VAL A 117 2.27 7.17 9.27
CA VAL A 117 1.86 7.22 7.87
C VAL A 117 2.47 6.07 7.06
N VAL A 118 3.66 5.58 7.46
CA VAL A 118 4.34 4.47 6.77
C VAL A 118 3.72 3.14 7.14
N TYR A 119 3.57 2.82 8.43
CA TYR A 119 2.98 1.52 8.80
C TYR A 119 1.52 1.41 8.39
N ILE A 120 0.74 2.50 8.45
CA ILE A 120 -0.66 2.49 7.96
C ILE A 120 -0.70 2.24 6.46
N ALA A 121 0.14 2.95 5.68
CA ALA A 121 0.21 2.73 4.24
C ALA A 121 0.67 1.30 3.90
N SER A 122 1.56 0.73 4.69
CA SER A 122 2.07 -0.63 4.50
C SER A 122 1.03 -1.68 4.84
N ALA A 123 0.29 -1.52 5.94
CA ALA A 123 -0.85 -2.37 6.27
C ALA A 123 -1.91 -2.32 5.17
N MET A 124 -2.26 -1.11 4.69
CA MET A 124 -3.20 -0.96 3.57
C MET A 124 -2.69 -1.68 2.30
N ALA A 125 -1.41 -1.53 1.96
CA ALA A 125 -0.83 -2.19 0.80
C ALA A 125 -0.90 -3.72 0.92
N LEU A 126 -0.57 -4.28 2.07
CA LEU A 126 -0.69 -5.72 2.34
C LEU A 126 -2.15 -6.21 2.26
N GLY A 127 -3.10 -5.41 2.76
CA GLY A 127 -4.53 -5.70 2.61
C GLY A 127 -4.99 -5.74 1.15
N VAL A 128 -4.43 -4.88 0.29
CA VAL A 128 -4.67 -4.90 -1.16
C VAL A 128 -3.99 -6.09 -1.84
N VAL A 129 -2.76 -6.43 -1.44
CA VAL A 129 -2.04 -7.62 -1.94
C VAL A 129 -2.87 -8.88 -1.68
N GLY A 130 -3.61 -8.93 -0.56
CA GLY A 130 -4.61 -9.96 -0.32
C GLY A 130 -4.05 -11.18 0.40
N LEU A 131 -4.59 -12.35 0.06
CA LEU A 131 -4.22 -13.64 0.66
C LEU A 131 -2.71 -13.92 0.77
N PRO A 132 -1.86 -13.58 -0.21
CA PRO A 132 -0.41 -13.78 -0.10
C PRO A 132 0.23 -13.04 1.08
N ALA A 133 -0.37 -11.94 1.55
CA ALA A 133 0.12 -11.14 2.67
C ALA A 133 -0.53 -11.50 4.02
N LEU A 134 -1.52 -12.39 4.04
CA LEU A 134 -2.34 -12.66 5.23
C LEU A 134 -1.51 -13.20 6.40
N ASP A 135 -0.62 -14.16 6.13
CA ASP A 135 0.22 -14.77 7.17
C ASP A 135 1.24 -13.75 7.74
N SER A 136 1.77 -12.85 6.89
CA SER A 136 2.65 -11.75 7.32
C SER A 136 1.93 -10.76 8.24
N LEU A 137 0.68 -10.40 7.92
CA LEU A 137 -0.14 -9.54 8.75
C LEU A 137 -0.43 -10.18 10.11
N LEU A 138 -0.77 -11.47 10.13
CA LEU A 138 -1.07 -12.21 11.35
C LEU A 138 0.15 -12.34 12.27
N GLU A 139 1.33 -12.60 11.71
CA GLU A 139 2.59 -12.68 12.45
C GLU A 139 2.86 -11.36 13.20
N VAL A 140 2.84 -10.24 12.49
CA VAL A 140 3.08 -8.92 13.11
C VAL A 140 2.00 -8.56 14.12
N LEU A 141 0.73 -8.91 13.88
CA LEU A 141 -0.35 -8.65 14.84
C LEU A 141 -0.12 -9.37 16.19
N LYS A 142 0.44 -10.59 16.16
CA LYS A 142 0.70 -11.38 17.37
C LYS A 142 1.90 -10.91 18.16
N GLU A 143 2.88 -10.32 17.48
CA GLU A 143 4.15 -9.87 18.09
C GLU A 143 4.10 -8.40 18.56
N SER A 144 3.13 -7.62 18.05
CA SER A 144 3.03 -6.19 18.33
C SER A 144 2.15 -5.87 19.53
N ASP A 145 2.72 -5.20 20.52
CA ASP A 145 1.97 -4.57 21.63
C ASP A 145 1.38 -3.19 21.28
N ASN A 146 1.58 -2.69 20.06
CA ASN A 146 1.08 -1.38 19.63
C ASN A 146 -0.39 -1.48 19.16
N PRO A 147 -1.37 -0.92 19.90
CA PRO A 147 -2.79 -1.04 19.54
C PRO A 147 -3.13 -0.35 18.22
N ALA A 148 -2.46 0.77 17.89
CA ALA A 148 -2.71 1.50 16.66
C ALA A 148 -2.24 0.71 15.43
N LEU A 149 -1.12 -0.01 15.54
CA LEU A 149 -0.66 -0.94 14.51
C LEU A 149 -1.62 -2.13 14.41
N GLY A 150 -2.03 -2.71 15.55
CA GLY A 150 -2.98 -3.81 15.58
C GLY A 150 -4.29 -3.47 14.87
N VAL A 151 -4.83 -2.27 15.09
CA VAL A 151 -6.02 -1.74 14.39
C VAL A 151 -5.78 -1.61 12.89
N ALA A 152 -4.61 -1.10 12.47
CA ALA A 152 -4.27 -0.99 11.05
C ALA A 152 -4.22 -2.37 10.38
N ILE A 153 -3.62 -3.36 11.04
CA ILE A 153 -3.54 -4.74 10.55
C ILE A 153 -4.92 -5.39 10.50
N VAL A 154 -5.74 -5.25 11.54
CA VAL A 154 -7.12 -5.77 11.54
C VAL A 154 -7.94 -5.19 10.40
N ASN A 155 -7.82 -3.88 10.13
CA ASN A 155 -8.48 -3.27 8.98
C ASN A 155 -7.97 -3.83 7.65
N ALA A 156 -6.65 -4.06 7.52
CA ALA A 156 -6.07 -4.68 6.33
C ALA A 156 -6.56 -6.11 6.12
N ILE A 157 -6.61 -6.94 7.17
CA ILE A 157 -7.16 -8.30 7.11
C ILE A 157 -8.64 -8.24 6.69
N SER A 158 -9.40 -7.28 7.19
CA SER A 158 -10.81 -7.10 6.84
C SER A 158 -11.06 -6.72 5.37
N SER A 159 -10.07 -6.16 4.68
CA SER A 159 -10.20 -5.88 3.24
C SER A 159 -9.86 -7.08 2.35
N ILE A 160 -9.34 -8.16 2.92
CA ILE A 160 -9.05 -9.41 2.22
C ILE A 160 -10.33 -10.26 2.22
N ASP A 161 -11.02 -10.32 1.08
CA ASP A 161 -12.25 -11.11 0.92
C ASP A 161 -11.95 -12.62 0.81
N ASP A 162 -11.66 -13.22 1.96
CA ASP A 162 -11.43 -14.67 2.10
C ASP A 162 -12.00 -15.18 3.43
N GLU A 163 -12.40 -16.45 3.48
CA GLU A 163 -12.92 -17.07 4.71
C GLU A 163 -11.85 -17.21 5.80
N ARG A 164 -10.57 -17.42 5.45
CA ARG A 164 -9.46 -17.41 6.42
C ARG A 164 -9.35 -16.06 7.12
N SER A 165 -9.56 -14.95 6.41
CA SER A 165 -9.56 -13.61 7.02
C SER A 165 -10.65 -13.48 8.09
N LYS A 166 -11.84 -14.02 7.84
CA LYS A 166 -12.96 -13.99 8.81
C LYS A 166 -12.69 -14.85 10.03
N GLU A 167 -12.13 -16.04 9.83
CA GLU A 167 -11.71 -16.91 10.94
C GLU A 167 -10.67 -16.21 11.82
N LEU A 168 -9.67 -15.58 11.21
CA LEU A 168 -8.64 -14.83 11.95
C LEU A 168 -9.22 -13.64 12.71
N LEU A 169 -10.11 -12.85 12.11
CA LEU A 169 -10.79 -11.75 12.79
C LEU A 169 -11.65 -12.24 13.96
N THR A 170 -12.29 -13.41 13.83
CA THR A 170 -13.07 -14.04 14.90
C THR A 170 -12.17 -14.43 16.07
N ASN A 171 -11.00 -15.01 15.78
CA ASN A 171 -10.02 -15.35 16.80
C ASN A 171 -9.52 -14.10 17.52
N VAL A 172 -9.19 -13.03 16.79
CA VAL A 172 -8.75 -11.75 17.38
C VAL A 172 -9.84 -11.12 18.25
N ALA A 173 -11.10 -11.13 17.82
CA ALA A 173 -12.21 -10.57 18.61
C ALA A 173 -12.43 -11.31 19.96
N ASN A 174 -12.18 -12.62 19.97
CA ASN A 174 -12.37 -13.49 21.12
C ASN A 174 -11.11 -13.67 21.99
N ASP A 175 -9.96 -13.15 21.55
CA ASP A 175 -8.72 -13.22 22.31
C ASP A 175 -8.75 -12.23 23.48
N GLU A 176 -9.02 -12.73 24.70
CA GLU A 176 -9.06 -11.90 25.91
C GLU A 176 -7.69 -11.31 26.30
N SER A 177 -6.60 -11.81 25.74
CA SER A 177 -5.25 -11.27 25.97
C SER A 177 -4.92 -10.09 25.05
N ALA A 178 -5.64 -9.93 23.94
CA ALA A 178 -5.46 -8.85 23.00
C ALA A 178 -5.98 -7.50 23.55
N ASP A 179 -5.41 -6.40 23.05
CA ASP A 179 -5.88 -5.05 23.39
C ASP A 179 -7.37 -4.86 23.06
N ASN A 180 -8.11 -4.23 23.97
CA ASN A 180 -9.56 -4.05 23.83
C ASN A 180 -9.95 -3.32 22.53
N TYR A 181 -9.17 -2.32 22.10
CA TYR A 181 -9.48 -1.55 20.90
C TYR A 181 -9.25 -2.38 19.62
N VAL A 182 -8.23 -3.25 19.63
CA VAL A 182 -7.98 -4.21 18.55
C VAL A 182 -9.15 -5.21 18.44
N ARG A 183 -9.63 -5.74 19.58
CA ARG A 183 -10.78 -6.67 19.64
C ARG A 183 -12.09 -6.05 19.15
N GLU A 184 -12.38 -4.81 19.59
CA GLU A 184 -13.55 -4.05 19.15
C GLU A 184 -13.50 -3.76 17.64
N THR A 185 -12.31 -3.45 17.13
CA THR A 185 -12.10 -3.25 15.68
C THR A 185 -12.37 -4.54 14.91
N ALA A 186 -11.88 -5.69 15.39
CA ALA A 186 -12.12 -6.98 14.75
C ALA A 186 -13.62 -7.34 14.75
N THR A 187 -14.33 -7.10 15.85
CA THR A 187 -15.79 -7.28 15.95
C THR A 187 -16.54 -6.39 14.96
N SER A 188 -16.12 -5.13 14.85
CA SER A 188 -16.70 -4.17 13.91
C SER A 188 -16.42 -4.57 12.45
N ALA A 189 -15.23 -5.09 12.16
CA ALA A 189 -14.86 -5.58 10.84
C ALA A 189 -15.72 -6.78 10.42
N LEU A 190 -15.90 -7.78 11.30
CA LEU A 190 -16.80 -8.92 11.06
C LEU A 190 -18.23 -8.47 10.75
N SER A 191 -18.77 -7.55 11.55
CA SER A 191 -20.11 -7.00 11.34
C SER A 191 -20.25 -6.34 9.95
N ARG A 192 -19.22 -5.64 9.47
CA ARG A 192 -19.20 -5.03 8.13
C ARG A 192 -19.17 -6.07 7.02
N LEU A 193 -18.38 -7.13 7.18
CA LEU A 193 -18.28 -8.23 6.21
C LEU A 193 -19.62 -8.97 6.06
N ASP A 194 -20.32 -9.20 7.17
CA ASP A 194 -21.65 -9.83 7.14
C ASP A 194 -22.67 -8.95 6.41
N MET A 195 -22.68 -7.63 6.69
CA MET A 195 -23.58 -6.69 6.01
C MET A 195 -23.37 -6.61 4.49
N LEU A 196 -22.15 -6.84 4.00
CA LEU A 196 -21.85 -6.83 2.56
C LEU A 196 -22.43 -8.06 1.86
N LYS A 197 -22.36 -9.25 2.50
CA LYS A 197 -22.95 -10.50 1.98
C LYS A 197 -24.47 -10.44 1.83
N PHE A 198 -25.18 -9.64 2.63
CA PHE A 198 -26.63 -9.47 2.50
C PHE A 198 -27.07 -8.53 1.37
N LYS A 199 -26.14 -7.80 0.73
CA LYS A 199 -26.44 -6.83 -0.34
C LYS A 199 -26.06 -7.31 -1.75
N SER A 200 -25.31 -8.40 -1.87
CA SER A 200 -24.90 -9.06 -3.12
C SER A 200 -25.85 -10.20 -3.49
#